data_AF-A0A395M2C9-F1
#
_entry.id   AF-A0A395M2C9-F1
#
_cell.length_a   1.000
_cell.length_b   1.000
_cell.length_c   1.000
_cell.angle_alpha   90.00
_cell.angle_beta   90.00
_cell.angle_gamma   90.00
#
_symmetry.space_group_name_H-M   'P 1'
#
loop_
_entity.id
_entity.type
_entity.pdbx_description
1 polymer ?
#
loop_
_entity_poly.entity_id
_entity_poly.type
_entity_poly.pdbx_seq_one_letter_code
_entity_poly.pdbx_strand_id
1 'polypeptide(L)'
;MKDYTKLLTLIEDIKRIGAECTDNEREFVYKMIGDVLKSALNGEKASMSVASSSGSEVMVRRRGRPKKNESVAEPPKVKGKRGRKKKSLAEDSTLASLLAGKPNMENIRGFLETTGLSESAIHSLFAISDEKVERRYTSLGTDKKAQAQVNAVMLSSLAGAIVCGRFIADLRQVREDCRALEAYDNNFTNNIKRHSEQVQFLTQDFVELTDAGKNELAQLVRTLSQTGA
;
A
#
# COMPACT_ATOMS: atom_id res chain seq x y z
N MET A 1 -45.68 -15.38 -19.68
CA MET A 1 -45.09 -15.55 -18.33
C MET A 1 -43.58 -15.41 -18.47
N LYS A 2 -42.93 -14.59 -17.62
CA LYS A 2 -41.47 -14.49 -17.65
C LYS A 2 -40.89 -15.73 -16.98
N ASP A 3 -39.95 -16.38 -17.65
CA ASP A 3 -39.31 -17.59 -17.15
C ASP A 3 -38.24 -17.21 -16.12
N TYR A 4 -38.52 -17.49 -14.85
CA TYR A 4 -37.63 -17.18 -13.72
C TYR A 4 -36.76 -18.37 -13.31
N THR A 5 -36.78 -19.48 -14.05
CA THR A 5 -35.97 -20.68 -13.76
C THR A 5 -34.49 -20.35 -13.57
N LYS A 6 -33.92 -19.50 -14.44
CA LYS A 6 -32.53 -19.04 -14.34
C LYS A 6 -32.23 -18.24 -13.07
N LEU A 7 -33.21 -17.49 -12.56
CA LEU A 7 -33.04 -16.72 -11.32
C LEU A 7 -33.08 -17.66 -10.12
N LEU A 8 -33.95 -18.66 -10.15
CA LEU A 8 -34.05 -19.66 -9.09
C LEU A 8 -32.77 -20.49 -8.97
N THR A 9 -32.20 -20.93 -10.09
CA THR A 9 -30.91 -21.67 -10.08
C THR A 9 -29.78 -20.82 -9.49
N LEU A 10 -29.70 -19.54 -9.84
CA LEU A 10 -28.69 -18.65 -9.28
C LEU A 10 -28.85 -18.44 -7.77
N ILE A 11 -30.09 -18.36 -7.27
CA ILE A 11 -30.36 -18.26 -5.84
C ILE A 11 -29.93 -19.53 -5.10
N GLU A 12 -30.17 -20.69 -5.69
CA GLU A 12 -29.73 -21.99 -5.14
C GLU A 12 -28.21 -22.09 -5.09
N ASP A 13 -27.51 -21.67 -6.15
CA ASP A 13 -26.04 -21.63 -6.19
C ASP A 13 -25.47 -20.71 -5.10
N ILE A 14 -26.05 -19.52 -4.92
CA ILE A 14 -25.62 -18.58 -3.85
C ILE A 14 -25.81 -19.21 -2.47
N LYS A 15 -26.95 -19.88 -2.23
CA LYS A 15 -27.22 -20.56 -0.95
C LYS A 15 -26.22 -21.68 -0.70
N ARG A 16 -25.90 -22.47 -1.73
CA ARG A 16 -24.93 -23.54 -1.65
C ARG A 16 -23.54 -23.01 -1.28
N ILE A 17 -23.07 -21.99 -1.98
CA ILE A 17 -21.77 -21.35 -1.68
C ILE A 17 -21.77 -20.81 -0.25
N GLY A 18 -22.85 -20.17 0.20
CA GLY A 18 -22.97 -19.66 1.57
C GLY A 18 -22.98 -20.74 2.65
N ALA A 19 -23.36 -21.98 2.31
CA ALA A 19 -23.32 -23.12 3.23
C ALA A 19 -21.90 -23.70 3.39
N GLU A 20 -21.05 -23.56 2.37
CA GLU A 20 -19.65 -24.01 2.39
C GLU A 20 -18.72 -23.03 3.12
N CYS A 21 -19.17 -21.80 3.38
CA CYS A 21 -18.43 -20.80 4.16
C CYS A 21 -18.45 -21.09 5.67
N THR A 22 -17.33 -20.79 6.33
CA THR A 22 -17.22 -20.77 7.79
C THR A 22 -17.99 -19.60 8.42
N ASP A 23 -18.27 -19.67 9.72
CA ASP A 23 -19.01 -18.61 10.42
C ASP A 23 -18.29 -17.26 10.39
N ASN A 24 -16.96 -17.28 10.49
CA ASN A 24 -16.12 -16.07 10.41
C ASN A 24 -16.19 -15.41 9.02
N GLU A 25 -16.17 -16.20 7.95
CA GLU A 25 -16.29 -15.71 6.58
C GLU A 25 -17.69 -15.13 6.33
N ARG A 26 -18.74 -15.80 6.84
CA ARG A 26 -20.12 -15.29 6.75
C ARG A 26 -20.27 -13.95 7.46
N GLU A 27 -19.73 -13.81 8.67
CA GLU A 27 -19.77 -12.56 9.43
C GLU A 27 -19.05 -11.42 8.69
N PHE A 28 -17.89 -11.70 8.10
CA PHE A 28 -17.15 -10.76 7.28
C PHE A 28 -17.95 -10.29 6.06
N VAL A 29 -18.56 -11.22 5.32
CA VAL A 29 -19.37 -10.91 4.14
C VAL A 29 -20.60 -10.09 4.52
N TYR A 30 -21.29 -10.43 5.61
CA TYR A 30 -22.44 -9.66 6.09
C TYR A 30 -22.07 -8.23 6.49
N LYS A 31 -20.93 -8.05 7.16
CA LYS A 31 -20.43 -6.72 7.52
C LYS A 31 -20.13 -5.88 6.28
N MET A 32 -19.47 -6.47 5.28
CA MET A 32 -19.17 -5.80 4.01
C MET A 32 -20.44 -5.38 3.26
N ILE A 33 -21.44 -6.27 3.15
CA ILE A 33 -22.73 -5.94 2.54
C ILE A 33 -23.42 -4.81 3.31
N GLY A 34 -23.41 -4.87 4.65
CA GLY A 34 -23.99 -3.84 5.52
C GLY A 34 -23.36 -2.46 5.33
N ASP A 35 -22.03 -2.38 5.22
CA ASP A 35 -21.32 -1.12 5.02
C ASP A 35 -21.59 -0.52 3.63
N VAL A 36 -21.67 -1.36 2.60
CA VAL A 36 -22.07 -0.95 1.25
C VAL A 36 -23.50 -0.39 1.27
N LEU A 37 -24.45 -1.09 1.89
CA LEU A 37 -25.85 -0.62 1.98
C LEU A 37 -25.97 0.67 2.78
N LYS A 38 -25.25 0.80 3.91
CA LYS A 38 -25.22 2.06 4.69
C LYS A 38 -24.64 3.22 3.89
N SER A 39 -23.57 2.98 3.12
CA SER A 39 -22.97 4.02 2.28
C SER A 39 -23.90 4.46 1.14
N ALA A 40 -24.67 3.52 0.57
CA ALA A 40 -25.64 3.80 -0.49
C ALA A 40 -26.88 4.54 0.05
N LEU A 41 -27.35 4.20 1.26
CA LEU A 41 -28.50 4.83 1.91
C LEU A 41 -28.17 6.22 2.47
N ASN A 42 -26.94 6.47 2.91
CA ASN A 42 -26.51 7.74 3.50
C ASN A 42 -26.03 8.77 2.45
N GLY A 43 -26.29 8.53 1.17
CA GLY A 43 -25.86 9.36 0.04
C GLY A 43 -26.69 10.61 -0.23
N GLU A 44 -27.03 11.43 0.77
CA GLU A 44 -27.43 12.85 0.57
C GLU A 44 -27.41 13.65 1.89
N LYS A 45 -26.27 14.27 2.22
CA LYS A 45 -26.09 15.56 2.96
C LYS A 45 -24.73 15.60 3.67
N ALA A 46 -23.76 16.25 3.03
CA ALA A 46 -22.69 16.98 3.71
C ALA A 46 -22.05 17.98 2.72
N SER A 47 -22.76 19.07 2.45
CA SER A 47 -22.16 20.29 1.93
C SER A 47 -21.41 20.97 3.08
N MET A 48 -20.09 20.89 3.11
CA MET A 48 -19.28 21.78 3.97
C MET A 48 -18.91 23.03 3.19
N SER A 49 -19.54 24.12 3.60
CA SER A 49 -19.12 25.50 3.44
C SER A 49 -17.78 25.72 4.14
N VAL A 50 -16.82 26.34 3.45
CA VAL A 50 -15.68 27.00 4.11
C VAL A 50 -15.88 28.49 3.94
N ALA A 51 -16.29 29.12 5.03
CA ALA A 51 -16.38 30.55 5.19
C ALA A 51 -14.98 31.17 5.31
N SER A 52 -14.85 32.31 4.64
CA SER A 52 -13.84 33.34 4.77
C SER A 52 -13.50 33.73 6.21
N SER A 53 -12.21 33.93 6.49
CA SER A 53 -11.79 34.95 7.45
C SER A 53 -10.66 35.78 6.83
N SER A 54 -10.80 37.09 6.98
CA SER A 54 -10.03 38.17 6.40
C SER A 54 -9.38 39.00 7.52
N GLY A 55 -8.21 39.57 7.24
CA GLY A 55 -7.55 40.64 8.01
C GLY A 55 -6.25 40.15 8.67
N SER A 56 -5.09 40.80 8.54
CA SER A 56 -4.79 42.17 8.09
C SER A 56 -3.30 42.34 7.73
N GLU A 57 -3.03 43.38 6.95
CA GLU A 57 -1.78 43.86 6.34
C GLU A 57 -0.63 44.19 7.31
N VAL A 58 0.62 44.11 6.82
CA VAL A 58 1.61 45.21 6.93
C VAL A 58 2.50 45.27 5.67
N MET A 59 2.58 46.48 5.10
CA MET A 59 3.44 46.98 4.01
C MET A 59 4.95 46.69 4.19
N VAL A 60 5.71 46.58 3.09
CA VAL A 60 6.92 47.41 2.80
C VAL A 60 7.25 47.33 1.29
N ARG A 61 7.89 48.41 0.81
CA ARG A 61 7.91 49.02 -0.52
C ARG A 61 9.02 48.53 -1.48
N ARG A 62 8.64 48.56 -2.77
CA ARG A 62 9.34 49.10 -3.98
C ARG A 62 10.64 48.45 -4.50
N ARG A 63 10.59 48.11 -5.80
CA ARG A 63 11.36 48.60 -6.99
C ARG A 63 11.21 47.49 -8.05
N GLY A 64 10.69 47.62 -9.27
CA GLY A 64 10.58 48.73 -10.22
C GLY A 64 11.37 48.36 -11.48
N ARG A 65 10.74 47.81 -12.54
CA ARG A 65 11.19 47.90 -13.96
C ARG A 65 10.05 47.50 -14.94
N PRO A 66 9.90 48.14 -16.14
CA PRO A 66 8.62 48.29 -16.83
C PRO A 66 8.36 47.31 -17.99
N LYS A 67 7.09 47.32 -18.44
CA LYS A 67 6.49 46.61 -19.59
C LYS A 67 6.96 47.16 -20.95
N LYS A 68 6.95 46.30 -21.99
CA LYS A 68 6.72 46.69 -23.40
C LYS A 68 6.00 45.57 -24.19
N ASN A 69 4.73 45.86 -24.50
CA ASN A 69 3.84 45.56 -25.65
C ASN A 69 3.99 44.28 -26.50
N GLU A 70 2.88 43.51 -26.64
CA GLU A 70 2.01 43.34 -27.84
C GLU A 70 2.59 42.30 -28.82
N SER A 71 1.87 41.34 -29.41
CA SER A 71 0.45 41.04 -29.60
C SER A 71 0.37 39.60 -30.16
N VAL A 72 -0.79 38.95 -30.02
CA VAL A 72 -1.49 38.12 -31.03
C VAL A 72 -2.35 37.09 -30.29
N ALA A 73 -3.64 37.13 -30.64
CA ALA A 73 -4.72 36.34 -30.10
C ALA A 73 -4.69 34.88 -30.59
N GLU A 74 -4.98 33.94 -29.68
CA GLU A 74 -5.66 32.67 -29.98
C GLU A 74 -6.25 32.09 -28.68
N PRO A 75 -7.36 31.32 -28.74
CA PRO A 75 -8.34 31.20 -27.66
C PRO A 75 -7.90 30.24 -26.54
N PRO A 76 -8.31 30.48 -25.27
CA PRO A 76 -8.07 29.51 -24.21
C PRO A 76 -9.01 28.31 -24.36
N LYS A 77 -8.43 27.18 -24.79
CA LYS A 77 -9.04 25.85 -24.68
C LYS A 77 -9.44 25.59 -23.23
N VAL A 78 -10.73 25.30 -23.05
CA VAL A 78 -11.35 24.84 -21.79
C VAL A 78 -10.57 23.64 -21.27
N LYS A 79 -9.79 23.83 -20.19
CA LYS A 79 -9.22 22.73 -19.41
C LYS A 79 -10.37 22.05 -18.66
N GLY A 80 -10.91 20.99 -19.26
CA GLY A 80 -11.75 20.03 -18.55
C GLY A 80 -11.01 19.56 -17.30
N LYS A 81 -11.53 19.92 -16.12
CA LYS A 81 -11.11 19.35 -14.85
C LYS A 81 -11.42 17.85 -14.89
N ARG A 82 -10.43 17.05 -15.26
CA ARG A 82 -10.48 15.58 -15.12
C ARG A 82 -10.71 15.28 -13.64
N GLY A 83 -11.89 14.79 -13.32
CA GLY A 83 -12.25 14.32 -11.99
C GLY A 83 -11.22 13.31 -11.51
N ARG A 84 -10.46 13.68 -10.48
CA ARG A 84 -9.55 12.79 -9.77
C ARG A 84 -10.42 11.78 -9.02
N LYS A 85 -10.48 10.54 -9.51
CA LYS A 85 -11.21 9.43 -8.87
C LYS A 85 -10.73 9.31 -7.41
N LYS A 86 -11.64 9.53 -6.44
CA LYS A 86 -11.44 9.32 -4.99
C LYS A 86 -11.40 7.81 -4.63
N LYS A 87 -10.66 6.99 -5.40
CA LYS A 87 -10.62 5.53 -5.16
C LYS A 87 -9.50 5.10 -4.19
N SER A 88 -8.44 5.89 -4.05
CA SER A 88 -7.24 5.50 -3.29
C SER A 88 -7.46 5.41 -1.77
N LEU A 89 -8.24 6.31 -1.17
CA LEU A 89 -8.38 6.41 0.30
C LEU A 89 -9.04 5.18 0.94
N ALA A 90 -10.02 4.56 0.25
CA ALA A 90 -10.68 3.37 0.78
C ALA A 90 -9.78 2.13 0.67
N GLU A 91 -9.05 2.00 -0.44
CA GLU A 91 -8.11 0.90 -0.67
C GLU A 91 -6.93 0.98 0.32
N ASP A 92 -6.39 2.17 0.58
CA ASP A 92 -5.33 2.40 1.57
C ASP A 92 -5.74 1.97 2.99
N SER A 93 -6.97 2.26 3.41
CA SER A 93 -7.49 1.85 4.72
C SER A 93 -7.64 0.33 4.84
N THR A 94 -8.05 -0.34 3.77
CA THR A 94 -8.17 -1.80 3.77
C THR A 94 -6.80 -2.47 3.83
N LEU A 95 -5.81 -1.97 3.09
CA LEU A 95 -4.44 -2.48 3.09
C LEU A 95 -3.76 -2.27 4.45
N ALA A 96 -3.96 -1.11 5.08
CA ALA A 96 -3.49 -0.84 6.43
C ALA A 96 -4.08 -1.83 7.45
N SER A 97 -5.38 -2.14 7.35
CA SER A 97 -6.02 -3.10 8.26
C SER A 97 -5.52 -4.53 8.06
N LEU A 98 -5.14 -4.92 6.84
CA LEU A 98 -4.55 -6.23 6.57
C LEU A 98 -3.17 -6.37 7.20
N LEU A 99 -2.36 -5.32 7.20
CA LEU A 99 -1.03 -5.31 7.83
C LEU A 99 -1.07 -5.24 9.37
N ALA A 100 -2.25 -5.05 9.95
CA ALA A 100 -2.48 -5.06 11.41
C ALA A 100 -2.97 -6.43 11.93
N GLY A 101 -3.00 -7.46 11.08
CA GLY A 101 -3.37 -8.82 11.47
C GLY A 101 -2.36 -9.49 12.40
N LYS A 102 -2.71 -10.70 12.87
CA LYS A 102 -1.78 -11.53 13.64
C LYS A 102 -0.75 -12.17 12.71
N PRO A 103 0.55 -12.12 13.03
CA PRO A 103 1.57 -12.78 12.23
C PRO A 103 1.39 -14.30 12.25
N ASN A 104 1.48 -14.92 11.08
CA ASN A 104 1.42 -16.37 10.93
C ASN A 104 2.45 -16.84 9.90
N MET A 105 3.38 -17.70 10.31
CA MET A 105 4.44 -18.23 9.45
C MET A 105 3.92 -19.14 8.33
N GLU A 106 2.76 -19.77 8.50
CA GLU A 106 2.15 -20.60 7.45
C GLU A 106 1.84 -19.79 6.18
N ASN A 107 1.60 -18.47 6.33
CA ASN A 107 1.33 -17.58 5.21
C ASN A 107 2.46 -17.50 4.18
N ILE A 108 3.71 -17.71 4.62
CA ILE A 108 4.90 -17.62 3.76
C ILE A 108 5.50 -18.99 3.43
N ARG A 109 4.88 -20.08 3.87
CA ARG A 109 5.40 -21.43 3.67
C ARG A 109 5.62 -21.78 2.20
N GLY A 110 4.67 -21.44 1.33
CA GLY A 110 4.83 -21.64 -0.12
C GLY A 110 6.00 -20.85 -0.71
N PHE A 111 6.29 -19.66 -0.18
CA PHE A 111 7.46 -18.88 -0.58
C PHE A 111 8.76 -19.53 -0.09
N LEU A 112 8.80 -20.03 1.13
CA LEU A 112 9.96 -20.76 1.67
C LEU A 112 10.26 -22.02 0.87
N GLU A 113 9.24 -22.81 0.54
CA GLU A 113 9.37 -24.04 -0.25
C GLU A 113 9.85 -23.76 -1.68
N THR A 114 9.28 -22.76 -2.34
CA THR A 114 9.67 -22.39 -3.73
C THR A 114 11.08 -21.81 -3.81
N THR A 115 11.51 -21.09 -2.77
CA THR A 115 12.83 -20.46 -2.74
C THR A 115 13.88 -21.30 -2.03
N GLY A 116 13.53 -22.40 -1.37
CA GLY A 116 14.46 -23.20 -0.57
C GLY A 116 15.10 -22.42 0.58
N LEU A 117 14.38 -21.43 1.14
CA LEU A 117 14.81 -20.71 2.34
C LEU A 117 14.45 -21.51 3.59
N SER A 118 15.33 -21.50 4.59
CA SER A 118 15.02 -22.09 5.89
C SER A 118 14.21 -21.11 6.75
N GLU A 119 13.29 -21.63 7.57
CA GLU A 119 12.58 -20.84 8.57
C GLU A 119 13.54 -20.15 9.55
N SER A 120 14.67 -20.80 9.85
CA SER A 120 15.73 -20.22 10.70
C SER A 120 16.29 -18.91 10.14
N ALA A 121 16.39 -18.77 8.82
CA ALA A 121 16.88 -17.55 8.17
C ALA A 121 15.88 -16.38 8.32
N ILE A 122 14.59 -16.69 8.45
CA ILE A 122 13.59 -15.66 8.74
C ILE A 122 13.62 -15.29 10.22
N HIS A 123 13.73 -16.27 11.12
CA HIS A 123 13.85 -16.01 12.56
C HIS A 123 15.13 -15.27 12.96
N SER A 124 16.20 -15.34 12.15
CA SER A 124 17.39 -14.50 12.36
C SER A 124 17.13 -13.03 12.01
N LEU A 125 16.28 -12.76 11.01
CA LEU A 125 16.00 -11.41 10.53
C LEU A 125 14.81 -10.75 11.23
N PHE A 126 13.85 -11.55 11.71
CA PHE A 126 12.63 -11.10 12.35
C PHE A 126 12.38 -11.84 13.66
N ALA A 127 12.09 -11.09 14.72
CA ALA A 127 11.46 -11.63 15.91
C ALA A 127 9.95 -11.66 15.70
N ILE A 128 9.39 -12.86 15.62
CA ILE A 128 7.96 -13.06 15.41
C ILE A 128 7.34 -13.34 16.77
N SER A 129 6.46 -12.46 17.21
CA SER A 129 5.66 -12.60 18.43
C SER A 129 4.18 -12.74 18.08
N ASP A 130 3.34 -13.17 19.01
CA ASP A 130 1.89 -13.34 18.77
C ASP A 130 1.18 -12.03 18.36
N GLU A 131 1.78 -10.88 18.66
CA GLU A 131 1.21 -9.57 18.39
C GLU A 131 1.85 -8.86 17.21
N LYS A 132 3.18 -8.97 17.02
CA LYS A 132 3.92 -8.19 16.01
C LYS A 132 5.15 -8.91 15.46
N VAL A 133 5.49 -8.54 14.22
CA VAL A 133 6.77 -8.87 13.58
C VAL A 133 7.75 -7.74 13.86
N GLU A 134 8.75 -8.00 14.69
CA GLU A 134 9.82 -7.06 14.98
C GLU A 134 11.05 -7.37 14.13
N ARG A 135 11.75 -6.33 13.69
CA ARG A 135 12.95 -6.46 12.85
C ARG A 135 14.18 -6.63 13.74
N ARG A 136 15.04 -7.59 13.39
CA ARG A 136 16.33 -7.84 14.08
C ARG A 136 17.54 -7.44 13.25
N TYR A 137 17.39 -7.27 11.94
CA TYR A 137 18.50 -6.89 11.08
C TYR A 137 18.96 -5.46 11.36
N THR A 138 20.28 -5.27 11.42
CA THR A 138 20.93 -3.96 11.63
C THR A 138 21.47 -3.37 10.33
N SER A 139 21.62 -4.19 9.28
CA SER A 139 22.13 -3.80 7.97
C SER A 139 21.17 -4.22 6.86
N LEU A 140 21.17 -3.43 5.78
CA LEU A 140 20.39 -3.68 4.56
C LEU A 140 21.24 -4.34 3.46
N GLY A 141 22.46 -4.79 3.78
CA GLY A 141 23.32 -5.57 2.89
C GLY A 141 23.96 -4.76 1.75
N THR A 142 23.96 -3.43 1.83
CA THR A 142 24.54 -2.57 0.82
C THR A 142 24.86 -1.17 1.36
N ASP A 143 25.94 -0.57 0.86
CA ASP A 143 26.32 0.81 1.18
C ASP A 143 25.61 1.84 0.28
N LYS A 144 24.99 1.38 -0.82
CA LYS A 144 24.28 2.25 -1.76
C LYS A 144 22.90 2.58 -1.21
N LYS A 145 22.69 3.81 -0.73
CA LYS A 145 21.41 4.28 -0.18
C LYS A 145 20.18 3.95 -1.04
N ALA A 146 20.27 4.16 -2.36
CA ALA A 146 19.16 3.84 -3.27
C ALA A 146 18.79 2.35 -3.23
N GLN A 147 19.78 1.46 -3.23
CA GLN A 147 19.56 0.02 -3.13
C GLN A 147 19.08 -0.38 -1.73
N ALA A 148 19.66 0.22 -0.68
CA ALA A 148 19.25 -0.02 0.70
C ALA A 148 17.76 0.28 0.92
N GLN A 149 17.24 1.34 0.29
CA GLN A 149 15.80 1.67 0.34
C GLN A 149 14.92 0.60 -0.29
N VAL A 150 15.34 0.04 -1.42
CA VAL A 150 14.61 -1.04 -2.10
C VAL A 150 14.67 -2.31 -1.26
N ASN A 151 15.84 -2.61 -0.70
CA ASN A 151 16.04 -3.71 0.24
C ASN A 151 15.13 -3.58 1.48
N ALA A 152 14.98 -2.37 2.02
CA ALA A 152 14.05 -2.09 3.11
C ALA A 152 12.59 -2.33 2.68
N VAL A 153 12.18 -1.88 1.48
CA VAL A 153 10.85 -2.19 0.95
C VAL A 153 10.63 -3.70 0.86
N MET A 154 11.59 -4.45 0.30
CA MET A 154 11.48 -5.91 0.16
C MET A 154 11.33 -6.61 1.50
N LEU A 155 12.13 -6.21 2.51
CA LEU A 155 12.05 -6.78 3.86
C LEU A 155 10.73 -6.42 4.57
N SER A 156 10.26 -5.18 4.43
CA SER A 156 8.95 -4.79 4.98
C SER A 156 7.80 -5.50 4.27
N SER A 157 7.92 -5.78 2.96
CA SER A 157 6.96 -6.60 2.22
C SER A 157 6.94 -8.04 2.72
N LEU A 158 8.09 -8.61 3.10
CA LEU A 158 8.16 -9.92 3.75
C LEU A 158 7.45 -9.91 5.11
N ALA A 159 7.67 -8.87 5.92
CA ALA A 159 6.96 -8.71 7.19
C ALA A 159 5.44 -8.63 6.98
N GLY A 160 4.99 -7.90 5.95
CA GLY A 160 3.59 -7.87 5.55
C GLY A 160 3.05 -9.24 5.12
N ALA A 161 3.85 -10.03 4.39
CA ALA A 161 3.48 -11.38 3.97
C ALA A 161 3.30 -12.34 5.15
N ILE A 162 4.11 -12.22 6.19
CA ILE A 162 3.94 -12.98 7.43
C ILE A 162 2.58 -12.65 8.08
N VAL A 163 2.13 -11.41 8.01
CA VAL A 163 0.87 -10.99 8.62
C VAL A 163 -0.36 -11.36 7.78
N CYS A 164 -0.36 -11.06 6.48
CA CYS A 164 -1.56 -11.14 5.64
C CYS A 164 -1.45 -12.09 4.45
N GLY A 165 -0.33 -12.80 4.28
CA GLY A 165 -0.08 -13.71 3.14
C GLY A 165 0.25 -13.00 1.83
N ARG A 166 0.33 -11.67 1.82
CA ARG A 166 0.69 -10.88 0.64
C ARG A 166 1.94 -10.06 0.88
N PHE A 167 2.81 -9.97 -0.13
CA PHE A 167 4.08 -9.24 -0.07
C PHE A 167 3.91 -7.72 -0.20
N ILE A 168 3.11 -7.14 0.69
CA ILE A 168 2.72 -5.74 0.67
C ILE A 168 3.49 -4.98 1.75
N ALA A 169 3.97 -3.78 1.43
CA ALA A 169 4.60 -2.87 2.37
C ALA A 169 3.91 -1.50 2.37
N ASP A 170 3.80 -0.90 3.56
CA ASP A 170 3.47 0.52 3.73
C ASP A 170 4.75 1.35 3.59
N LEU A 171 4.80 2.19 2.57
CA LEU A 171 5.92 3.08 2.30
C LEU A 171 6.14 4.12 3.42
N ARG A 172 5.13 4.47 4.21
CA ARG A 172 5.31 5.38 5.35
C ARG A 172 6.19 4.73 6.41
N GLN A 173 5.85 3.50 6.77
CA GLN A 173 6.63 2.72 7.72
C GLN A 173 8.03 2.42 7.17
N VAL A 174 8.15 2.04 5.89
CA VAL A 174 9.47 1.82 5.27
C VAL A 174 10.36 3.07 5.31
N ARG A 175 9.79 4.27 5.18
CA ARG A 175 10.57 5.52 5.29
C ARG A 175 11.10 5.74 6.70
N GLU A 176 10.29 5.45 7.71
CA GLU A 176 10.71 5.51 9.11
C GLU A 176 11.83 4.48 9.37
N ASP A 177 11.67 3.28 8.81
CA ASP A 177 12.65 2.20 8.88
C ASP A 177 13.98 2.58 8.23
N CYS A 178 13.93 3.21 7.06
CA CYS A 178 15.12 3.71 6.37
C CYS A 178 15.79 4.86 7.15
N ARG A 179 15.03 5.67 7.89
CA ARG A 179 15.59 6.73 8.74
C ARG A 179 16.28 6.14 9.97
N ALA A 180 15.69 5.13 10.59
CA ALA A 180 16.28 4.44 11.73
C ALA A 180 17.60 3.74 11.37
N LEU A 181 17.73 3.26 10.12
CA LEU A 181 18.92 2.59 9.60
C LEU A 181 19.87 3.54 8.85
N GLU A 182 19.68 4.87 8.95
CA GLU A 182 20.47 5.90 8.27
C GLU A 182 20.59 5.76 6.73
N ALA A 183 19.72 4.95 6.12
CA ALA A 183 19.66 4.67 4.68
C ALA A 183 18.68 5.58 3.92
N TYR A 184 18.07 6.55 4.61
CA TYR A 184 17.11 7.47 4.01
C TYR A 184 17.76 8.47 3.04
N ASP A 185 17.06 8.74 1.94
CA ASP A 185 17.39 9.65 0.85
C ASP A 185 16.08 10.30 0.39
N ASN A 186 16.13 11.60 0.09
CA ASN A 186 15.00 12.40 -0.35
C ASN A 186 14.39 11.90 -1.67
N ASN A 187 15.16 11.16 -2.47
CA ASN A 187 14.70 10.57 -3.73
C ASN A 187 14.00 9.20 -3.59
N PHE A 188 13.61 8.80 -2.37
CA PHE A 188 13.00 7.50 -2.04
C PHE A 188 11.97 6.98 -3.07
N THR A 189 10.93 7.75 -3.36
CA THR A 189 9.87 7.31 -4.29
C THR A 189 10.40 7.10 -5.71
N ASN A 190 11.35 7.93 -6.15
CA ASN A 190 11.94 7.81 -7.48
C ASN A 190 12.87 6.60 -7.55
N ASN A 191 13.60 6.30 -6.48
CA ASN A 191 14.44 5.11 -6.38
C ASN A 191 13.58 3.85 -6.52
N ILE A 192 12.48 3.74 -5.77
CA ILE A 192 11.57 2.58 -5.88
C ILE A 192 10.96 2.48 -7.28
N LYS A 193 10.56 3.61 -7.88
CA LYS A 193 10.00 3.61 -9.25
C LYS A 193 10.99 3.13 -10.32
N ARG A 194 12.30 3.30 -10.11
CA ARG A 194 13.33 2.75 -11.01
C ARG A 194 13.43 1.24 -10.92
N HIS A 195 12.96 0.65 -9.83
CA HIS A 195 12.92 -0.77 -9.55
C HIS A 195 11.50 -1.33 -9.73
N SER A 196 10.82 -0.90 -10.79
CA SER A 196 9.45 -1.34 -11.12
C SER A 196 9.37 -2.82 -11.53
N GLU A 197 10.50 -3.41 -11.90
CA GLU A 197 10.59 -4.84 -12.19
C GLU A 197 10.42 -5.66 -10.92
N GLN A 198 10.95 -5.19 -9.79
CA GLN A 198 10.84 -5.84 -8.48
C GLN A 198 9.58 -5.41 -7.71
N VAL A 199 9.15 -4.17 -7.85
CA VAL A 199 8.13 -3.55 -7.00
C VAL A 199 7.01 -2.92 -7.82
N GLN A 200 5.77 -3.33 -7.53
CA GLN A 200 4.56 -2.77 -8.12
C GLN A 200 3.86 -1.84 -7.13
N PHE A 201 3.52 -0.63 -7.56
CA PHE A 201 2.71 0.28 -6.74
C PHE A 201 1.23 -0.12 -6.83
N LEU A 202 0.65 -0.46 -5.67
CA LEU A 202 -0.80 -0.66 -5.54
C LEU A 202 -1.49 0.69 -5.41
N THR A 203 -0.96 1.53 -4.52
CA THR A 203 -1.42 2.91 -4.30
C THR A 203 -0.23 3.84 -4.13
N GLN A 204 -0.46 5.08 -3.70
CA GLN A 204 0.62 6.03 -3.47
C GLN A 204 1.49 5.66 -2.26
N ASP A 205 0.88 5.00 -1.27
CA ASP A 205 1.51 4.65 0.00
C ASP A 205 1.76 3.15 0.14
N PHE A 206 1.13 2.29 -0.67
CA PHE A 206 1.35 0.84 -0.64
C PHE A 206 2.00 0.29 -1.90
N VAL A 207 2.91 -0.66 -1.70
CA VAL A 207 3.61 -1.39 -2.75
C VAL A 207 3.54 -2.89 -2.52
N GLU A 208 3.58 -3.66 -3.60
CA GLU A 208 3.59 -5.13 -3.60
C GLU A 208 4.80 -5.64 -4.39
N LEU A 209 5.38 -6.76 -3.97
CA LEU A 209 6.47 -7.39 -4.70
C LEU A 209 5.94 -8.20 -5.89
N THR A 210 6.58 -8.02 -7.03
CA THR A 210 6.42 -8.91 -8.19
C THR A 210 7.14 -10.23 -7.94
N ASP A 211 6.96 -11.22 -8.82
CA ASP A 211 7.68 -12.49 -8.70
C ASP A 211 9.20 -12.33 -8.87
N ALA A 212 9.64 -11.39 -9.70
CA ALA A 212 11.06 -11.02 -9.77
C ALA A 212 11.55 -10.43 -8.44
N GLY A 213 10.76 -9.55 -7.81
CA GLY A 213 11.07 -8.99 -6.49
C GLY A 213 11.11 -10.04 -5.38
N LYS A 214 10.24 -11.06 -5.41
CA LYS A 214 10.26 -12.19 -4.48
C LYS A 214 11.55 -13.01 -4.62
N ASN A 215 12.03 -13.23 -5.84
CA ASN A 215 13.28 -13.95 -6.08
C ASN A 215 14.50 -13.17 -5.57
N GLU A 216 14.54 -11.86 -5.79
CA GLU A 216 15.60 -11.00 -5.23
C GLU A 216 15.54 -10.92 -3.71
N LEU A 217 14.34 -10.80 -3.12
CA LEU A 217 14.13 -10.87 -1.68
C LEU A 217 14.72 -12.16 -1.11
N ALA A 218 14.54 -13.30 -1.79
CA ALA A 218 15.10 -14.56 -1.32
C ALA A 218 16.63 -14.55 -1.28
N GLN A 219 17.28 -13.99 -2.31
CA GLN A 219 18.74 -13.83 -2.32
C GLN A 219 19.21 -12.90 -1.21
N LEU A 220 18.47 -11.81 -0.97
CA LEU A 220 18.75 -10.85 0.09
C LEU A 220 18.64 -11.50 1.48
N VAL A 221 17.60 -12.28 1.74
CA VAL A 221 17.42 -13.01 3.00
C VAL A 221 18.57 -13.99 3.23
N ARG A 222 19.02 -14.71 2.20
CA ARG A 222 20.21 -15.59 2.31
C ARG A 222 21.46 -14.80 2.68
N THR A 223 21.68 -13.66 2.04
CA THR A 223 22.87 -12.84 2.28
C THR A 223 22.85 -12.28 3.71
N LEU A 224 21.72 -11.75 4.17
CA LEU A 224 21.61 -11.16 5.51
C LEU A 224 21.61 -12.21 6.62
N SER A 225 20.99 -13.38 6.43
CA SER A 225 21.02 -14.47 7.42
C SER A 225 22.42 -15.07 7.62
N GLN A 226 23.29 -15.00 6.59
CA GLN A 226 24.69 -15.40 6.70
C GLN A 226 25.59 -14.31 7.31
N THR A 227 25.23 -13.04 7.14
CA THR A 227 26.02 -11.90 7.64
C THR A 227 25.61 -11.51 9.08
N GLY A 228 24.45 -11.97 9.54
CA GLY A 228 23.88 -11.70 10.86
C GLY A 228 24.21 -12.76 11.91
N ALA A 229 25.50 -13.07 12.11
CA ALA A 229 26.04 -13.78 13.26
C ALA A 229 27.22 -12.97 13.85
#